data_AF-A0A7C4TS27-F1
#
_entry.id   AF-A0A7C4TS27-F1
#
_cell.length_a   1.000
_cell.length_b   1.000
_cell.length_c   1.000
_cell.angle_alpha   90.00
_cell.angle_beta   90.00
_cell.angle_gamma   90.00
#
_symmetry.space_group_name_H-M   'P 1'
#
loop_
_entity.id
_entity.type
_entity.pdbx_description
1 polymer ?
#
loop_
_entity_poly.entity_id
_entity_poly.type
_entity_poly.pdbx_seq_one_letter_code
_entity_poly.pdbx_strand_id
1 'polypeptide(L)'
;MKQILLESYDTSERSGHIQIMFGQETRNPGPLFYLLLLATKTSLVGLVGVAIFFGDRLYTCFRLGFGWVQKKAYLVTKKISFVSYISIFYLGYFIVICIFDKKVDRYVISLYPFLAIIAVLGWHLVLKRFFSFKSAIFAVIAAIFLLATYSIATPLVKIFPHHLTYVNPIFGDAADSNRMIGQKLFGIGIFDLRDKIVENFGDRASVGINDIGPLTSIYPKGKVYNVLSEHPNSYKVLVLGPNKELPKNLREDPNIKFKKVDSIYINGLEFWRIYKRI
;
A
#
# COMPACT_ATOMS: atom_id res chain seq x y z
N MET A 1 -3.77 34.24 5.69
CA MET A 1 -3.64 34.10 4.21
C MET A 1 -2.31 33.43 3.79
N LYS A 2 -1.13 33.88 4.26
CA LYS A 2 0.17 33.19 4.01
C LYS A 2 0.23 31.73 4.52
N GLN A 3 -0.39 31.44 5.65
CA GLN A 3 -0.41 30.09 6.24
C GLN A 3 -1.27 29.11 5.44
N ILE A 4 -2.43 29.57 4.94
CA ILE A 4 -3.29 28.83 4.00
C ILE A 4 -2.56 28.59 2.68
N LEU A 5 -1.74 29.54 2.22
CA LEU A 5 -0.91 29.40 1.01
C LEU A 5 0.27 28.42 1.20
N LEU A 6 0.83 28.32 2.41
CA LEU A 6 1.87 27.34 2.74
C LEU A 6 1.30 25.93 2.92
N GLU A 7 0.17 25.80 3.61
CA GLU A 7 -0.60 24.55 3.68
C GLU A 7 -1.02 24.11 2.28
N SER A 8 -1.56 25.01 1.46
CA SER A 8 -1.92 24.68 0.08
C SER A 8 -0.73 24.46 -0.83
N TYR A 9 0.51 24.84 -0.49
CA TYR A 9 1.72 24.45 -1.23
C TYR A 9 2.18 23.04 -0.86
N ASP A 10 2.12 22.67 0.43
CA ASP A 10 2.40 21.31 0.90
C ASP A 10 1.27 20.31 0.56
N THR A 11 0.04 20.80 0.41
CA THR A 11 -1.12 20.04 -0.07
C THR A 11 -1.48 20.34 -1.52
N SER A 12 -0.65 21.11 -2.25
CA SER A 12 -1.00 21.59 -3.61
C SER A 12 -1.22 20.43 -4.55
N GLU A 13 -2.37 20.43 -5.21
CA GLU A 13 -2.72 19.48 -6.26
C GLU A 13 -1.76 19.47 -7.46
N ARG A 14 -0.89 20.48 -7.56
CA ARG A 14 0.16 20.62 -8.58
C ARG A 14 1.55 20.10 -8.16
N SER A 15 1.81 19.98 -6.86
CA SER A 15 3.01 19.32 -6.35
C SER A 15 2.69 17.85 -6.11
N GLY A 16 3.41 16.93 -6.75
CA GLY A 16 3.25 15.50 -6.44
C GLY A 16 3.33 15.24 -4.92
N HIS A 17 2.49 14.34 -4.42
CA HIS A 17 2.56 13.90 -3.02
C HIS A 17 3.94 13.29 -2.75
N ILE A 18 4.63 13.70 -1.68
CA ILE A 18 5.91 13.08 -1.31
C ILE A 18 5.67 11.59 -1.05
N GLN A 19 6.35 10.77 -1.84
CA GLN A 19 6.40 9.33 -1.68
C GLN A 19 7.80 8.93 -1.26
N ILE A 20 7.91 7.83 -0.54
CA ILE A 20 9.20 7.19 -0.32
C ILE A 20 9.28 6.03 -1.28
N MET A 21 10.32 6.02 -2.11
CA MET A 21 10.59 4.94 -3.03
C MET A 21 12.06 4.54 -2.90
N PHE A 22 12.33 3.27 -2.66
CA PHE A 22 13.68 2.75 -2.41
C PHE A 22 14.45 3.56 -1.34
N GLY A 23 13.75 3.94 -0.26
CA GLY A 23 14.31 4.70 0.86
C GLY A 23 14.49 6.19 0.61
N GLN A 24 14.17 6.71 -0.57
CA GLN A 24 14.33 8.12 -0.91
C GLN A 24 12.97 8.84 -1.00
N GLU A 25 12.87 10.02 -0.41
CA GLU A 25 11.72 10.90 -0.61
C GLU A 25 11.75 11.50 -2.03
N THR A 26 10.72 11.23 -2.81
CA THR A 26 10.55 11.74 -4.18
C THR A 26 9.13 12.20 -4.41
N ARG A 27 8.98 13.29 -5.19
CA ARG A 27 7.67 13.76 -5.68
C ARG A 27 7.23 13.05 -6.96
N ASN A 28 8.16 12.37 -7.64
CA ASN A 28 7.89 11.60 -8.85
C ASN A 28 8.61 10.23 -8.78
N PRO A 29 7.98 9.20 -8.21
CA PRO A 29 8.55 7.85 -8.14
C PRO A 29 8.47 7.11 -9.49
N GLY A 30 7.99 7.76 -10.56
CA GLY A 30 7.94 7.17 -11.90
C GLY A 30 6.91 6.04 -12.07
N PRO A 31 6.95 5.34 -13.22
CA PRO A 31 5.95 4.33 -13.58
C PRO A 31 6.07 3.03 -12.79
N LEU A 32 7.27 2.71 -12.27
CA LEU A 32 7.49 1.51 -11.46
C LEU A 32 6.73 1.53 -10.12
N PHE A 33 6.32 2.70 -9.64
CA PHE A 33 5.58 2.87 -8.39
C PHE A 33 4.36 1.95 -8.30
N TYR A 34 3.49 1.94 -9.32
CA TYR A 34 2.28 1.13 -9.27
C TYR A 34 2.53 -0.36 -9.52
N LEU A 35 3.57 -0.71 -10.28
CA LEU A 35 3.96 -2.11 -10.46
C LEU A 35 4.46 -2.72 -9.15
N LEU A 36 5.32 -1.99 -8.43
CA LEU A 36 5.81 -2.40 -7.12
C LEU A 36 4.69 -2.41 -6.08
N LEU A 37 3.78 -1.42 -6.12
CA LEU A 37 2.64 -1.38 -5.21
C LEU A 37 1.70 -2.56 -5.43
N LEU A 38 1.39 -2.90 -6.69
CA LEU A 38 0.60 -4.08 -7.01
C LEU A 38 1.31 -5.36 -6.56
N ALA A 39 2.61 -5.49 -6.80
CA ALA A 39 3.36 -6.67 -6.40
C ALA A 39 3.39 -6.85 -4.87
N THR A 40 3.59 -5.76 -4.13
CA THR A 40 3.67 -5.77 -2.66
C THR A 40 2.31 -5.91 -1.98
N LYS A 41 1.22 -5.43 -2.59
CA LYS A 41 -0.13 -5.45 -1.98
C LYS A 41 -1.07 -6.52 -2.55
N THR A 42 -0.68 -7.22 -3.61
CA THR A 42 -1.44 -8.37 -4.15
C THR A 42 -0.95 -9.68 -3.56
N SER A 43 -1.86 -10.57 -3.17
CA SER A 43 -1.49 -11.90 -2.66
C SER A 43 -0.75 -12.73 -3.69
N LEU A 44 0.09 -13.65 -3.20
CA LEU A 44 0.86 -14.54 -4.07
C LEU A 44 -0.05 -15.42 -4.96
N VAL A 45 -1.17 -15.91 -4.41
CA VAL A 45 -2.17 -16.66 -5.21
C VAL A 45 -2.74 -15.79 -6.34
N GLY A 46 -3.00 -14.51 -6.08
CA GLY A 46 -3.46 -13.56 -7.09
C GLY A 46 -2.41 -13.36 -8.19
N LEU A 47 -1.17 -13.06 -7.80
CA LEU A 47 -0.06 -12.85 -8.74
C LEU A 47 0.21 -14.08 -9.62
N VAL A 48 0.22 -15.29 -9.03
CA VAL A 48 0.43 -16.54 -9.78
C VAL A 48 -0.70 -16.78 -10.77
N GLY A 49 -1.95 -16.59 -10.37
CA GLY A 49 -3.09 -16.70 -11.28
C GLY A 49 -2.98 -15.72 -12.46
N VAL A 50 -2.63 -14.46 -12.18
CA VAL A 50 -2.42 -13.44 -13.22
C VAL A 50 -1.28 -13.83 -14.17
N ALA A 51 -0.15 -14.28 -13.63
CA ALA A 51 1.00 -14.72 -14.42
C ALA A 51 0.67 -15.91 -15.33
N ILE A 52 -0.08 -16.90 -14.83
CA ILE A 52 -0.53 -18.05 -15.63
C ILE A 52 -1.42 -17.58 -16.78
N PHE A 53 -2.39 -16.71 -16.51
CA PHE A 53 -3.30 -16.22 -17.54
C PHE A 53 -2.55 -15.51 -18.67
N PHE A 54 -1.69 -14.54 -18.35
CA PHE A 54 -0.93 -13.81 -19.36
C PHE A 54 0.12 -14.71 -20.04
N GLY A 55 0.75 -15.62 -19.33
CA GLY A 55 1.67 -16.61 -19.89
C GLY A 55 0.99 -17.49 -20.95
N ASP A 56 -0.21 -18.01 -20.67
CA ASP A 56 -1.01 -18.79 -21.63
C ASP A 56 -1.37 -17.96 -22.88
N ARG A 57 -1.79 -16.70 -22.69
CA ARG A 57 -2.12 -15.79 -23.81
C ARG A 57 -0.90 -15.49 -24.67
N LEU A 58 0.24 -15.17 -24.05
CA LEU A 58 1.50 -14.91 -24.74
C LEU A 58 1.94 -16.15 -25.52
N TYR A 59 1.97 -17.32 -24.88
CA TYR A 59 2.32 -18.58 -25.53
C TYR A 59 1.42 -18.89 -26.74
N THR A 60 0.11 -18.70 -26.59
CA THR A 60 -0.86 -18.85 -27.70
C THR A 60 -0.59 -17.86 -28.83
N CYS A 61 -0.34 -16.59 -28.51
CA CYS A 61 0.03 -15.57 -29.50
C CYS A 61 1.32 -15.91 -30.24
N PHE A 62 2.35 -16.39 -29.54
CA PHE A 62 3.61 -16.82 -30.15
C PHE A 62 3.41 -18.02 -31.09
N ARG A 63 2.67 -19.05 -30.67
CA ARG A 63 2.34 -20.21 -31.52
C ARG A 63 1.56 -19.82 -32.77
N LEU A 64 0.59 -18.91 -32.65
CA LEU A 64 -0.21 -18.43 -33.77
C LEU A 64 0.55 -17.42 -34.65
N GLY A 65 1.53 -16.72 -34.10
CA GLY A 65 2.38 -15.74 -34.80
C GLY A 65 3.20 -16.34 -35.93
N PHE A 66 3.54 -17.64 -35.84
CA PHE A 66 4.22 -18.39 -36.90
C PHE A 66 3.30 -18.82 -38.05
N GLY A 67 1.97 -18.83 -37.86
CA GLY A 67 0.99 -19.22 -38.87
C GLY A 67 0.25 -18.01 -39.47
N TRP A 68 0.91 -17.25 -40.35
CA TRP A 68 0.35 -16.02 -40.95
C TRP A 68 -1.04 -16.19 -41.60
N VAL A 69 -1.34 -17.37 -42.13
CA VAL A 69 -2.61 -17.67 -42.83
C VAL A 69 -3.78 -17.93 -41.87
N GLN A 70 -3.55 -18.53 -40.70
CA GLN A 70 -4.60 -18.76 -39.69
C GLN A 70 -4.98 -17.48 -38.92
N LYS A 71 -4.06 -16.51 -38.88
CA LYS A 71 -4.21 -15.22 -38.19
C LYS A 71 -5.36 -14.37 -38.74
N LYS A 72 -5.53 -14.34 -40.07
CA LYS A 72 -6.58 -13.55 -40.75
C LYS A 72 -7.98 -14.11 -40.47
N ALA A 73 -8.15 -15.43 -40.50
CA ALA A 73 -9.42 -16.09 -40.20
C ALA A 73 -9.82 -15.95 -38.73
N TYR A 74 -8.86 -16.04 -37.80
CA TYR A 74 -9.12 -15.92 -36.36
C TYR A 74 -9.46 -14.49 -35.91
N LEU A 75 -8.86 -13.46 -36.53
CA LEU A 75 -9.10 -12.06 -36.16
C LEU A 75 -10.39 -11.49 -36.76
N VAL A 76 -10.82 -11.96 -37.93
CA VAL A 76 -12.01 -11.43 -38.63
C VAL A 76 -13.32 -11.99 -38.05
N THR A 77 -13.30 -13.14 -37.38
CA THR A 77 -14.53 -13.83 -36.94
C THR A 77 -14.81 -13.74 -35.43
N LYS A 78 -13.85 -13.30 -34.61
CA LYS A 78 -14.01 -13.37 -33.16
C LYS A 78 -14.59 -12.07 -32.59
N LYS A 79 -15.81 -12.15 -32.07
CA LYS A 79 -16.38 -11.08 -31.22
C LYS A 79 -15.43 -10.79 -30.06
N ILE A 80 -15.26 -9.50 -29.74
CA ILE A 80 -14.48 -9.06 -28.58
C ILE A 80 -15.09 -9.72 -27.34
N SER A 81 -14.30 -10.52 -26.64
CA SER A 81 -14.77 -11.15 -25.40
C SER A 81 -14.94 -10.09 -24.31
N PHE A 82 -15.86 -10.32 -23.36
CA PHE A 82 -16.04 -9.45 -22.21
C PHE A 82 -14.70 -9.20 -21.48
N VAL A 83 -13.90 -10.26 -21.28
CA VAL A 83 -12.57 -10.18 -20.66
C VAL A 83 -11.63 -9.27 -21.44
N SER A 84 -11.61 -9.37 -22.77
CA SER A 84 -10.81 -8.49 -23.63
C SER A 84 -11.25 -7.03 -23.53
N TYR A 85 -12.55 -6.78 -23.53
CA TYR A 85 -13.13 -5.44 -23.40
C TYR A 85 -12.72 -4.78 -22.07
N ILE A 86 -12.95 -5.46 -20.94
CA ILE A 86 -12.56 -4.92 -19.63
C ILE A 86 -11.03 -4.81 -19.50
N SER A 87 -10.26 -5.71 -20.12
CA SER A 87 -8.78 -5.63 -20.10
C SER A 87 -8.28 -4.36 -20.76
N ILE A 88 -8.88 -3.93 -21.87
CA ILE A 88 -8.54 -2.68 -22.55
C ILE A 88 -8.83 -1.49 -21.62
N PHE A 89 -9.99 -1.48 -20.97
CA PHE A 89 -10.36 -0.43 -20.02
C PHE A 89 -9.37 -0.33 -18.85
N TYR A 90 -9.09 -1.45 -18.17
CA TYR A 90 -8.20 -1.47 -17.01
C TYR A 90 -6.74 -1.24 -17.38
N LEU A 91 -6.29 -1.68 -18.55
CA LEU A 91 -4.96 -1.35 -19.07
C LEU A 91 -4.84 0.15 -19.36
N GLY A 92 -5.86 0.75 -19.99
CA GLY A 92 -5.94 2.19 -20.20
C GLY A 92 -5.89 2.95 -18.88
N TYR A 93 -6.71 2.55 -17.90
CA TYR A 93 -6.68 3.11 -16.55
C TYR A 93 -5.30 2.99 -15.89
N PHE A 94 -4.67 1.82 -15.96
CA PHE A 94 -3.34 1.58 -15.40
C PHE A 94 -2.27 2.47 -16.03
N ILE A 95 -2.29 2.62 -17.36
CA ILE A 95 -1.39 3.50 -18.09
C ILE A 95 -1.60 4.95 -17.66
N VAL A 96 -2.85 5.39 -17.59
CA VAL A 96 -3.21 6.75 -17.17
C VAL A 96 -2.64 7.06 -15.79
N ILE A 97 -2.88 6.21 -14.79
CA ILE A 97 -2.31 6.45 -13.45
C ILE A 97 -0.77 6.41 -13.48
N CYS A 98 -0.15 5.55 -14.31
CA CYS A 98 1.31 5.48 -14.47
C CYS A 98 1.93 6.74 -15.09
N ILE A 99 1.20 7.50 -15.91
CA ILE A 99 1.70 8.71 -16.57
C ILE A 99 1.64 9.93 -15.63
N PHE A 100 0.62 10.04 -14.78
CA PHE A 100 0.50 11.22 -13.91
C PHE A 100 1.59 11.28 -12.82
N ASP A 101 2.19 12.46 -12.64
CA ASP A 101 3.22 12.70 -11.60
C ASP A 101 2.68 12.52 -10.18
N LYS A 102 1.42 12.88 -9.96
CA LYS A 102 0.77 12.71 -8.66
C LYS A 102 0.45 11.23 -8.42
N LYS A 103 1.29 10.58 -7.64
CA LYS A 103 1.11 9.18 -7.25
C LYS A 103 0.38 9.09 -5.91
N VAL A 104 -0.67 8.27 -5.88
CA VAL A 104 -1.41 7.96 -4.67
C VAL A 104 -1.66 6.46 -4.67
N ASP A 105 -1.23 5.81 -3.60
CA ASP A 105 -1.35 4.35 -3.42
C ASP A 105 -2.77 3.82 -3.65
N ARG A 106 -3.79 4.49 -3.12
CA ARG A 106 -5.19 4.07 -3.26
C ARG A 106 -5.74 4.03 -4.70
N TYR A 107 -5.04 4.59 -5.68
CA TYR A 107 -5.47 4.47 -7.09
C TYR A 107 -5.38 3.02 -7.60
N VAL A 108 -4.56 2.16 -7.01
CA VAL A 108 -4.53 0.74 -7.40
C VAL A 108 -5.74 -0.04 -6.93
N ILE A 109 -6.55 0.50 -6.00
CA ILE A 109 -7.70 -0.23 -5.44
C ILE A 109 -8.68 -0.64 -6.53
N SER A 110 -8.90 0.24 -7.51
CA SER A 110 -9.78 -0.01 -8.65
C SER A 110 -9.33 -1.18 -9.53
N LEU A 111 -8.05 -1.57 -9.50
CA LEU A 111 -7.52 -2.67 -10.31
C LEU A 111 -7.83 -4.04 -9.72
N TYR A 112 -8.02 -4.16 -8.39
CA TYR A 112 -8.14 -5.46 -7.73
C TYR A 112 -9.31 -6.32 -8.23
N PRO A 113 -10.53 -5.79 -8.48
CA PRO A 113 -11.62 -6.61 -9.02
C PRO A 113 -11.25 -7.26 -10.36
N PHE A 114 -10.59 -6.50 -11.24
CA PHE A 114 -10.13 -7.03 -12.52
C PHE A 114 -9.00 -8.04 -12.37
N LEU A 115 -7.99 -7.74 -11.55
CA LEU A 115 -6.90 -8.67 -11.27
C LEU A 115 -7.40 -9.98 -10.66
N ALA A 116 -8.43 -9.93 -9.82
CA ALA A 116 -9.08 -11.12 -9.26
C ALA A 116 -9.76 -11.97 -10.36
N ILE A 117 -10.49 -11.34 -11.29
CA ILE A 117 -11.09 -12.04 -12.45
C ILE A 117 -9.98 -12.72 -13.27
N ILE A 118 -8.91 -12.00 -13.59
CA ILE A 118 -7.79 -12.54 -14.37
C ILE A 118 -7.10 -13.68 -13.62
N ALA A 119 -6.90 -13.55 -12.31
CA ALA A 119 -6.33 -14.60 -11.48
C ALA A 119 -7.17 -15.87 -11.50
N VAL A 120 -8.49 -15.76 -11.36
CA VAL A 120 -9.43 -16.90 -11.43
C VAL A 120 -9.36 -17.57 -12.79
N LEU A 121 -9.32 -16.80 -13.88
CA LEU A 121 -9.18 -17.35 -15.23
C LEU A 121 -7.84 -18.09 -15.40
N GLY A 122 -6.76 -17.58 -14.83
CA GLY A 122 -5.46 -18.26 -14.80
C GLY A 122 -5.52 -19.61 -14.09
N TRP A 123 -6.08 -19.64 -12.88
CA TRP A 123 -6.26 -20.90 -12.13
C TRP A 123 -7.21 -21.88 -12.83
N HIS A 124 -8.25 -21.38 -13.49
CA HIS A 124 -9.15 -22.20 -14.30
C HIS A 124 -8.40 -22.91 -15.44
N LEU A 125 -7.42 -22.26 -16.09
CA LEU A 125 -6.61 -22.88 -17.13
C LEU A 125 -5.78 -24.05 -16.58
N VAL A 126 -5.24 -23.92 -15.37
CA VAL A 126 -4.52 -25.01 -14.68
C VAL A 126 -5.48 -26.17 -14.42
N LEU A 127 -6.62 -25.90 -13.77
CA LEU A 127 -7.59 -26.93 -13.40
C LEU A 127 -8.12 -27.68 -14.62
N LYS A 128 -8.42 -26.96 -15.72
CA LYS A 128 -8.88 -27.56 -16.98
C LYS A 128 -7.85 -28.53 -17.55
N ARG A 129 -6.54 -28.22 -17.44
CA ARG A 129 -5.47 -29.07 -17.96
C ARG A 129 -5.31 -30.38 -17.17
N PHE A 130 -5.64 -30.38 -15.89
CA PHE A 130 -5.53 -31.56 -15.02
C PHE A 130 -6.86 -32.28 -14.77
N PHE A 131 -7.96 -31.82 -15.40
CA PHE A 131 -9.31 -32.35 -15.15
C PHE A 131 -9.48 -33.84 -15.52
N SER A 132 -8.70 -34.34 -16.48
CA SER A 132 -8.69 -35.74 -16.90
C SER A 132 -8.03 -36.69 -15.88
N PHE A 133 -7.30 -36.17 -14.88
CA PHE A 133 -6.58 -36.95 -13.88
C PHE A 133 -7.09 -36.61 -12.48
N LYS A 134 -8.03 -37.41 -11.96
CA LYS A 134 -8.71 -37.15 -10.66
C LYS A 134 -7.75 -36.98 -9.47
N SER A 135 -6.59 -37.67 -9.47
CA SER A 135 -5.57 -37.48 -8.42
C SER A 135 -4.81 -36.17 -8.58
N ALA A 136 -4.51 -35.76 -9.82
CA ALA A 136 -3.80 -34.52 -10.11
C ALA A 136 -4.63 -33.28 -9.78
N ILE A 137 -5.94 -33.29 -10.05
CA ILE A 137 -6.80 -32.15 -9.72
C ILE A 137 -6.89 -31.92 -8.20
N PHE A 138 -6.94 -32.99 -7.40
CA PHE A 138 -6.93 -32.87 -5.94
C PHE A 138 -5.61 -32.28 -5.44
N ALA A 139 -4.48 -32.76 -5.97
CA ALA A 139 -3.16 -32.21 -5.63
C ALA A 139 -3.03 -30.72 -6.00
N VAL A 140 -3.54 -30.31 -7.17
CA VAL A 140 -3.56 -28.89 -7.59
C VAL A 140 -4.42 -28.05 -6.66
N ILE A 141 -5.62 -28.50 -6.32
CA ILE A 141 -6.52 -27.79 -5.38
C ILE A 141 -5.86 -27.67 -4.01
N ALA A 142 -5.25 -28.75 -3.50
CA ALA A 142 -4.53 -28.74 -2.24
C ALA A 142 -3.36 -27.75 -2.28
N ALA A 143 -2.59 -27.70 -3.37
CA ALA A 143 -1.49 -26.75 -3.53
C ALA A 143 -1.99 -25.29 -3.56
N ILE A 144 -3.07 -25.01 -4.30
CA ILE A 144 -3.70 -23.67 -4.32
C ILE A 144 -4.17 -23.28 -2.92
N PHE A 145 -4.80 -24.22 -2.19
CA PHE A 145 -5.28 -23.99 -0.85
C PHE A 145 -4.12 -23.70 0.13
N LEU A 146 -3.05 -24.50 0.10
CA LEU A 146 -1.86 -24.26 0.92
C LEU A 146 -1.22 -22.90 0.59
N LEU A 147 -1.13 -22.56 -0.69
CA LEU A 147 -0.62 -21.26 -1.14
C LEU A 147 -1.51 -20.11 -0.66
N ALA A 148 -2.83 -20.27 -0.67
CA ALA A 148 -3.78 -19.28 -0.17
C ALA A 148 -3.67 -19.12 1.35
N THR A 149 -3.60 -20.22 2.09
CA THR A 149 -3.42 -20.20 3.54
C THR A 149 -2.11 -19.52 3.94
N TYR A 150 -1.02 -19.83 3.24
CA TYR A 150 0.28 -19.20 3.50
C TYR A 150 0.29 -17.71 3.12
N SER A 151 -0.28 -17.34 1.97
CA SER A 151 -0.15 -15.97 1.45
C SER A 151 -1.23 -15.00 1.90
N ILE A 152 -2.37 -15.49 2.40
CA ILE A 152 -3.53 -14.69 2.78
C ILE A 152 -3.86 -14.93 4.26
N ALA A 153 -4.24 -16.15 4.63
CA ALA A 153 -4.77 -16.41 5.98
C ALA A 153 -3.72 -16.15 7.07
N THR A 154 -2.50 -16.64 6.88
CA THR A 154 -1.43 -16.50 7.89
C THR A 154 -1.05 -15.02 8.11
N PRO A 155 -0.80 -14.21 7.07
CA PRO A 155 -0.55 -12.78 7.26
C PRO A 155 -1.74 -12.05 7.88
N LEU A 156 -2.98 -12.33 7.44
CA LEU A 156 -4.16 -11.62 7.93
C LEU A 156 -4.41 -11.83 9.42
N VAL A 157 -4.19 -13.06 9.91
CA VAL A 157 -4.30 -13.35 11.35
C VAL A 157 -3.18 -12.65 12.12
N LYS A 158 -1.94 -12.68 11.63
CA LYS A 158 -0.78 -12.06 12.30
C LYS A 158 -0.90 -10.54 12.42
N ILE A 159 -1.50 -9.88 11.43
CA ILE A 159 -1.59 -8.42 11.40
C ILE A 159 -2.93 -7.88 11.91
N PHE A 160 -3.88 -8.73 12.32
CA PHE A 160 -5.15 -8.27 12.86
C PHE A 160 -4.91 -7.35 14.08
N PRO A 161 -5.58 -6.18 14.17
CA PRO A 161 -6.64 -5.64 13.30
C PRO A 161 -6.16 -4.73 12.15
N HIS A 162 -4.85 -4.63 11.91
CA HIS A 162 -4.21 -3.68 11.00
C HIS A 162 -4.06 -4.19 9.56
N HIS A 163 -5.16 -4.61 8.91
CA HIS A 163 -5.10 -5.21 7.57
C HIS A 163 -4.47 -4.32 6.48
N LEU A 164 -4.46 -2.99 6.64
CA LEU A 164 -3.80 -2.06 5.71
C LEU A 164 -2.27 -2.24 5.66
N THR A 165 -1.69 -2.88 6.68
CA THR A 165 -0.26 -3.19 6.75
C THR A 165 0.07 -4.51 6.05
N TYR A 166 -0.90 -5.14 5.39
CA TYR A 166 -0.66 -6.34 4.61
C TYR A 166 0.42 -6.08 3.57
N VAL A 167 1.35 -7.02 3.48
CA VAL A 167 2.41 -7.10 2.48
C VAL A 167 2.45 -8.56 2.01
N ASN A 168 2.60 -8.74 0.71
CA ASN A 168 2.83 -10.06 0.13
C ASN A 168 4.10 -10.67 0.74
N PRO A 169 4.06 -11.90 1.30
CA PRO A 169 5.19 -12.51 1.99
C PRO A 169 6.50 -12.59 1.20
N ILE A 170 6.45 -12.53 -0.14
CA ILE A 170 7.66 -12.46 -0.99
C ILE A 170 8.47 -11.18 -0.74
N PHE A 171 7.81 -10.10 -0.34
CA PHE A 171 8.43 -8.81 -0.07
C PHE A 171 8.69 -8.58 1.43
N GLY A 172 8.59 -9.63 2.25
CA GLY A 172 8.81 -9.55 3.70
C GLY A 172 7.59 -8.98 4.44
N ASP A 173 7.86 -8.11 5.41
CA ASP A 173 6.84 -7.47 6.26
C ASP A 173 6.63 -5.99 5.92
N ALA A 174 5.92 -5.25 6.79
CA ALA A 174 5.69 -3.83 6.57
C ALA A 174 6.98 -3.00 6.67
N ALA A 175 7.98 -3.43 7.44
CA ALA A 175 9.26 -2.74 7.53
C ALA A 175 10.08 -2.92 6.25
N ASP A 176 10.14 -4.13 5.71
CA ASP A 176 10.81 -4.40 4.43
C ASP A 176 10.12 -3.69 3.27
N SER A 177 8.79 -3.77 3.19
CA SER A 177 8.01 -3.05 2.19
C SER A 177 8.18 -1.53 2.29
N ASN A 178 8.28 -0.98 3.51
CA ASN A 178 8.49 0.45 3.73
C ASN A 178 9.79 0.98 3.12
N ARG A 179 10.83 0.14 3.01
CA ARG A 179 12.07 0.49 2.30
C ARG A 179 11.84 0.62 0.79
N MET A 180 10.91 -0.14 0.22
CA MET A 180 10.60 -0.11 -1.21
C MET A 180 9.59 0.98 -1.56
N ILE A 181 8.46 1.01 -0.84
CA ILE A 181 7.41 2.01 -0.94
C ILE A 181 6.99 2.38 0.48
N GLY A 182 7.16 3.64 0.85
CA GLY A 182 6.84 4.12 2.20
C GLY A 182 5.39 3.82 2.59
N GLN A 183 5.21 3.21 3.76
CA GLN A 183 3.89 2.98 4.31
C GLN A 183 3.27 4.30 4.74
N LYS A 184 2.00 4.50 4.38
CA LYS A 184 1.21 5.66 4.81
C LYS A 184 0.53 5.35 6.13
N LEU A 185 0.40 6.39 6.95
CA LEU A 185 -0.12 6.27 8.31
C LEU A 185 -1.62 5.95 8.35
N PHE A 186 -2.47 6.62 7.56
CA PHE A 186 -3.93 6.41 7.46
C PHE A 186 -4.66 5.97 8.75
N GLY A 187 -4.24 6.48 9.92
CA GLY A 187 -4.81 6.08 11.21
C GLY A 187 -4.49 4.64 11.67
N ILE A 188 -3.57 3.93 11.02
CA ILE A 188 -3.07 2.61 11.44
C ILE A 188 -2.49 2.73 12.84
N GLY A 189 -2.99 1.94 13.79
CA GLY A 189 -2.55 1.94 15.18
C GLY A 189 -2.91 3.19 15.98
N ILE A 190 -3.86 4.01 15.49
CA ILE A 190 -4.18 5.29 16.15
C ILE A 190 -4.83 5.09 17.53
N PHE A 191 -5.60 4.03 17.72
CA PHE A 191 -6.19 3.67 19.02
C PHE A 191 -5.10 3.26 20.01
N ASP A 192 -4.15 2.42 19.59
CA ASP A 192 -3.01 2.00 20.41
C ASP A 192 -2.13 3.22 20.79
N LEU A 193 -1.98 4.17 19.87
CA LEU A 193 -1.31 5.43 20.12
C LEU A 193 -2.01 6.26 21.19
N ARG A 194 -3.32 6.44 21.07
CA ARG A 194 -4.12 7.14 22.07
C ARG A 194 -3.94 6.48 23.44
N ASP A 195 -4.07 5.16 23.52
CA ASP A 195 -4.02 4.43 24.78
C ASP A 195 -2.65 4.56 25.45
N LYS A 196 -1.55 4.41 24.69
CA LYS A 196 -0.19 4.65 25.17
C LYS A 196 0.04 6.10 25.63
N ILE A 197 -0.57 7.08 24.97
CA ILE A 197 -0.45 8.48 25.38
C ILE A 197 -1.18 8.70 26.72
N VAL A 198 -2.41 8.19 26.84
CA VAL A 198 -3.23 8.32 28.05
C VAL A 198 -2.53 7.64 29.24
N GLU A 199 -2.00 6.44 29.04
CA GLU A 199 -1.29 5.67 30.06
C GLU A 199 -0.04 6.38 30.57
N ASN A 200 0.79 6.91 29.67
CA ASN A 200 2.09 7.48 30.04
C ASN A 200 2.06 8.96 30.41
N PHE A 201 1.07 9.72 29.95
CA PHE A 201 1.05 11.19 30.08
C PHE A 201 -0.29 11.77 30.58
N GLY A 202 -1.32 10.93 30.74
CA GLY A 202 -2.66 11.33 31.17
C GLY A 202 -3.58 11.76 30.02
N ASP A 203 -4.88 11.73 30.28
CA ASP A 203 -5.95 11.96 29.29
C ASP A 203 -6.09 13.41 28.78
N ARG A 204 -5.37 14.35 29.40
CA ARG A 204 -5.33 15.78 29.05
C ARG A 204 -3.98 16.23 28.50
N ALA A 205 -3.07 15.30 28.20
CA ALA A 205 -1.75 15.64 27.67
C ALA A 205 -1.88 16.41 26.34
N SER A 206 -1.00 17.40 26.14
CA SER A 206 -0.87 18.11 24.87
C SER A 206 0.09 17.38 23.95
N VAL A 207 -0.40 16.99 22.76
CA VAL A 207 0.29 16.12 21.81
C VAL A 207 0.50 16.86 20.49
N GLY A 208 1.74 16.91 20.02
CA GLY A 208 2.09 17.34 18.67
C GLY A 208 2.16 16.14 17.73
N ILE A 209 1.45 16.19 16.60
CA ILE A 209 1.49 15.18 15.53
C ILE A 209 1.36 15.86 14.14
N ASN A 210 1.89 15.24 13.08
CA ASN A 210 1.79 15.79 11.72
C ASN A 210 0.35 15.77 11.17
N ASP A 211 -0.36 14.66 11.35
CA ASP A 211 -1.75 14.49 10.91
C ASP A 211 -2.66 14.46 12.13
N ILE A 212 -3.26 15.61 12.42
CA ILE A 212 -4.07 15.80 13.62
C ILE A 212 -5.44 15.11 13.53
N GLY A 213 -5.96 14.89 12.31
CA GLY A 213 -7.35 14.46 12.10
C GLY A 213 -7.69 13.14 12.79
N PRO A 214 -6.91 12.06 12.56
CA PRO A 214 -7.16 10.76 13.16
C PRO A 214 -7.11 10.76 14.69
N LEU A 215 -6.15 11.47 15.30
CA LEU A 215 -6.02 11.49 16.76
C LEU A 215 -7.08 12.38 17.42
N THR A 216 -7.38 13.54 16.83
CA THR A 216 -8.36 14.50 17.38
C THR A 216 -9.74 13.88 17.51
N SER A 217 -10.16 13.02 16.57
CA SER A 217 -11.47 12.37 16.60
C SER A 217 -11.63 11.36 17.74
N ILE A 218 -10.53 10.80 18.25
CA ILE A 218 -10.55 9.74 19.28
C ILE A 218 -9.92 10.16 20.61
N TYR A 219 -9.42 11.40 20.71
CA TYR A 219 -8.75 11.93 21.89
C TYR A 219 -9.39 13.25 22.37
N PRO A 220 -10.67 13.23 22.79
CA PRO A 220 -11.47 14.44 22.97
C PRO A 220 -11.08 15.30 24.18
N LYS A 221 -10.43 14.72 25.20
CA LYS A 221 -10.01 15.42 26.41
C LYS A 221 -8.63 16.07 26.30
N GLY A 222 -7.80 15.57 25.39
CA GLY A 222 -6.46 16.08 25.16
C GLY A 222 -6.45 17.21 24.14
N LYS A 223 -5.30 17.87 24.03
CA LYS A 223 -5.08 18.90 23.01
C LYS A 223 -4.13 18.36 21.95
N VAL A 224 -4.57 18.33 20.70
CA VAL A 224 -3.77 17.85 19.57
C VAL A 224 -3.34 19.05 18.73
N TYR A 225 -2.03 19.15 18.48
CA TYR A 225 -1.39 20.26 17.76
C TYR A 225 -0.71 19.74 16.50
N ASN A 226 -0.75 20.54 15.43
CA ASN A 226 -0.01 20.23 14.21
C ASN A 226 1.44 20.71 14.37
N VAL A 227 2.39 19.77 14.36
CA VAL A 227 3.83 20.08 14.60
C VAL A 227 4.47 20.95 13.52
N LEU A 228 3.83 21.05 12.34
CA LEU A 228 4.31 21.85 11.22
C LEU A 228 3.89 23.32 11.34
N SER A 229 2.76 23.60 11.98
CA SER A 229 2.20 24.94 12.10
C SER A 229 2.32 25.55 13.50
N GLU A 230 2.34 24.71 14.53
CA GLU A 230 2.30 25.13 15.93
C GLU A 230 3.70 25.20 16.56
N HIS A 231 3.88 26.15 17.48
CA HIS A 231 5.14 26.28 18.21
C HIS A 231 5.39 25.02 19.07
N PRO A 232 6.63 24.53 19.15
CA PRO A 232 6.98 23.39 20.01
C PRO A 232 6.71 23.56 21.51
N ASN A 233 6.33 24.77 21.95
CA ASN A 233 5.94 25.04 23.33
C ASN A 233 4.48 24.66 23.62
N SER A 234 3.66 24.48 22.58
CA SER A 234 2.24 24.17 22.70
C SER A 234 1.99 22.72 23.14
N TYR A 235 2.94 21.82 22.94
CA TYR A 235 2.81 20.40 23.25
C TYR A 235 3.91 19.85 24.16
N LYS A 236 3.55 18.87 24.99
CA LYS A 236 4.47 18.17 25.91
C LYS A 236 4.91 16.81 25.37
N VAL A 237 4.09 16.21 24.51
CA VAL A 237 4.34 14.94 23.85
C VAL A 237 4.45 15.20 22.36
N LEU A 238 5.46 14.63 21.71
CA LEU A 238 5.65 14.69 20.26
C LEU A 238 5.51 13.28 19.70
N VAL A 239 4.70 13.13 18.67
CA VAL A 239 4.49 11.86 17.97
C VAL A 239 4.91 12.00 16.52
N LEU A 240 5.80 11.11 16.08
CA LEU A 240 6.26 11.04 14.70
C LEU A 240 5.89 9.68 14.09
N GLY A 241 5.32 9.72 12.87
CA GLY A 241 5.03 8.52 12.09
C GLY A 241 6.28 7.85 11.50
N PRO A 242 6.15 6.78 10.71
CA PRO A 242 7.28 6.14 10.07
C PRO A 242 7.91 7.11 9.07
N ASN A 243 9.22 7.04 8.93
CA ASN A 243 10.02 7.85 8.00
C ASN A 243 9.98 9.37 8.22
N LYS A 244 9.29 9.86 9.26
CA LYS A 244 9.30 11.28 9.59
C LYS A 244 10.50 11.64 10.44
N GLU A 245 11.17 12.71 10.06
CA GLU A 245 12.24 13.27 10.85
C GLU A 245 11.71 14.29 11.87
N LEU A 246 12.54 14.65 12.85
CA LEU A 246 12.24 15.78 13.73
C LEU A 246 12.08 17.05 12.87
N PRO A 247 10.96 17.78 13.02
CA PRO A 247 10.74 19.05 12.35
C PRO A 247 11.91 20.04 12.51
N LYS A 248 12.17 20.87 11.49
CA LYS A 248 13.32 21.80 11.49
C LYS A 248 13.28 22.80 12.66
N ASN A 249 12.10 23.34 12.97
CA ASN A 249 11.86 24.22 14.12
C ASN A 249 12.27 23.59 15.47
N LEU A 250 12.25 22.26 15.59
CA LEU A 250 12.70 21.53 16.77
C LEU A 250 14.21 21.24 16.75
N ARG A 251 14.84 21.18 15.57
CA ARG A 251 16.28 20.96 15.43
C ARG A 251 17.09 22.23 15.72
N GLU A 252 16.51 23.39 15.42
CA GLU A 252 17.19 24.68 15.48
C GLU A 252 17.03 25.40 16.83
N ASP A 253 16.03 25.03 17.65
CA ASP A 253 15.85 25.62 18.98
C ASP A 253 16.62 24.82 20.06
N PRO A 254 17.74 25.35 20.60
CA PRO A 254 18.56 24.63 21.58
C PRO A 254 17.85 24.43 22.93
N ASN A 255 16.79 25.21 23.21
CA ASN A 255 16.07 25.18 24.48
C ASN A 255 14.95 24.14 24.51
N ILE A 256 14.62 23.52 23.37
CA ILE A 256 13.52 22.57 23.28
C ILE A 256 14.08 21.21 22.88
N LYS A 257 14.07 20.28 23.83
CA LYS A 257 14.56 18.92 23.63
C LYS A 257 13.45 17.91 23.85
N PHE A 258 13.42 16.91 22.98
CA PHE A 258 12.50 15.79 23.04
C PHE A 258 13.30 14.50 23.12
N LYS A 259 13.04 13.69 24.14
CA LYS A 259 13.64 12.37 24.30
C LYS A 259 12.62 11.31 23.88
N LYS A 260 13.03 10.38 23.03
CA LYS A 260 12.21 9.21 22.67
C LYS A 260 11.98 8.38 23.93
N VAL A 261 10.72 8.05 24.22
CA VAL A 261 10.35 7.29 25.42
C VAL A 261 9.62 5.99 25.12
N ASP A 262 8.90 5.92 24.00
CA ASP A 262 8.14 4.73 23.63
C ASP A 262 7.92 4.66 22.11
N SER A 263 7.46 3.52 21.60
CA SER A 263 7.12 3.29 20.19
C SER A 263 6.04 2.22 20.00
N ILE A 264 5.40 2.26 18.83
CA ILE A 264 4.39 1.30 18.40
C ILE A 264 4.87 0.61 17.14
N TYR A 265 5.01 -0.70 17.24
CA TYR A 265 5.43 -1.56 16.14
C TYR A 265 4.22 -2.34 15.61
N ILE A 266 3.99 -2.26 14.31
CA ILE A 266 2.92 -3.01 13.63
C ILE A 266 3.55 -3.69 12.41
N ASN A 267 3.43 -5.01 12.36
CA ASN A 267 4.00 -5.85 11.30
C ASN A 267 5.49 -5.54 11.02
N GLY A 268 6.29 -5.46 12.09
CA GLY A 268 7.73 -5.16 12.03
C GLY A 268 8.10 -3.69 11.87
N LEU A 269 7.18 -2.82 11.41
CA LEU A 269 7.44 -1.40 11.19
C LEU A 269 7.13 -0.57 12.44
N GLU A 270 8.05 0.34 12.78
CA GLU A 270 7.84 1.36 13.81
C GLU A 270 6.90 2.46 13.27
N PHE A 271 5.60 2.28 13.50
CA PHE A 271 4.56 3.18 13.00
C PHE A 271 4.48 4.48 13.78
N TRP A 272 4.68 4.44 15.09
CA TRP A 272 4.61 5.65 15.91
C TRP A 272 5.80 5.70 16.87
N ARG A 273 6.53 6.81 16.84
CA ARG A 273 7.57 7.13 17.81
C ARG A 273 7.06 8.21 18.73
N ILE A 274 7.10 7.95 20.04
CA ILE A 274 6.57 8.83 21.06
C ILE A 274 7.74 9.45 21.82
N TYR A 275 7.74 10.78 21.89
CA TYR A 275 8.77 11.57 22.53
C TYR A 275 8.17 12.42 23.65
N LYS A 276 8.90 12.52 24.76
CA LYS A 276 8.58 13.40 25.89
C LYS A 276 9.51 14.60 25.87
N ARG A 277 8.96 15.79 26.10
CA ARG A 277 9.77 16.99 26.33
C ARG A 277 10.59 16.87 27.63
N ILE A 278 11.86 17.25 27.57
CA ILE A 278 12.79 17.31 28.72
C ILE A 278 13.19 18.74 29.05
#